data_AF-A0A264W1F0-F1
#
_entry.id   AF-A0A264W1F0-F1
#
_cell.length_a   1.000
_cell.length_b   1.000
_cell.length_c   1.000
_cell.angle_alpha   90.00
_cell.angle_beta   90.00
_cell.angle_gamma   90.00
#
_symmetry.space_group_name_H-M   'P 1'
#
loop_
_entity.id
_entity.type
_entity.pdbx_description
1 polymer ?
#
loop_
_entity_poly.entity_id
_entity_poly.type
_entity_poly.pdbx_seq_one_letter_code
_entity_poly.pdbx_strand_id
1 'polypeptide(L)'
;MNELIVFSDLYKFLGSLGPMRISMTGKTLSIGFTPMKFAGKMAKFATLNGEKNYRCLILHVDAGNPNSTRGIEIQKQAQALLGFEIESLRKFKRKGHEVYIPLEVLVDASNLKDAKELIKNEYIKVASKF
;
A
#
# COMPACT_ATOMS: atom_id res chain seq x y z
N MET A 1 13.96 -5.02 -12.83
CA MET A 1 12.60 -5.59 -13.02
C MET A 1 11.80 -4.65 -13.93
N ASN A 2 10.52 -4.88 -14.22
CA ASN A 2 9.65 -3.82 -14.76
C ASN A 2 8.42 -3.67 -13.86
N GLU A 3 7.70 -2.54 -13.98
CA GLU A 3 6.55 -2.23 -13.12
C GLU A 3 5.42 -3.27 -13.18
N LEU A 4 5.27 -3.98 -14.31
CA LEU A 4 4.22 -5.00 -14.45
C LEU A 4 4.56 -6.26 -13.65
N ILE A 5 5.84 -6.65 -13.61
CA ILE A 5 6.31 -7.72 -12.73
C ILE A 5 6.16 -7.31 -11.27
N VAL A 6 6.54 -6.07 -10.91
CA VAL A 6 6.34 -5.52 -9.56
C VAL A 6 4.86 -5.56 -9.17
N PHE A 7 3.96 -5.14 -10.06
CA PHE A 7 2.52 -5.16 -9.83
C PHE A 7 2.02 -6.57 -9.57
N SER A 8 2.40 -7.54 -10.42
CA SER A 8 2.00 -8.94 -10.28
C SER A 8 2.53 -9.57 -8.98
N ASP A 9 3.77 -9.27 -8.63
CA ASP A 9 4.40 -9.75 -7.40
C ASP A 9 3.72 -9.15 -6.16
N LEU A 10 3.50 -7.84 -6.11
CA LEU A 10 2.78 -7.18 -5.02
C LEU A 10 1.34 -7.68 -4.90
N TYR A 11 0.64 -7.91 -6.00
CA TYR A 11 -0.71 -8.49 -6.00
C TYR A 11 -0.72 -9.86 -5.29
N LYS A 12 0.20 -10.75 -5.66
CA LYS A 12 0.34 -12.08 -5.05
C LYS A 12 0.73 -11.97 -3.58
N PHE A 13 1.70 -11.12 -3.26
CA PHE A 13 2.18 -10.92 -1.90
C PHE A 13 1.11 -10.37 -0.98
N LEU A 14 0.39 -9.32 -1.38
CA LEU A 14 -0.71 -8.76 -0.59
C LEU A 14 -1.79 -9.81 -0.33
N GLY A 15 -2.16 -10.59 -1.35
CA GLY A 15 -3.13 -11.67 -1.23
C GLY A 15 -2.67 -12.84 -0.34
N SER A 16 -1.37 -12.99 -0.08
CA SER A 16 -0.84 -14.07 0.77
C SER A 16 -0.66 -13.68 2.24
N LEU A 17 -0.86 -12.41 2.61
CA LEU A 17 -0.71 -11.94 4.00
C LEU A 17 -1.73 -12.55 4.95
N GLY A 18 -2.90 -12.98 4.45
CA GLY A 18 -3.94 -13.66 5.22
C GLY A 18 -5.29 -13.65 4.49
N PRO A 19 -6.38 -14.05 5.16
CA PRO A 19 -7.72 -13.97 4.58
C PRO A 19 -8.08 -12.54 4.18
N MET A 20 -8.33 -12.30 2.89
CA MET A 20 -8.61 -10.97 2.35
C MET A 20 -9.76 -10.98 1.36
N ARG A 21 -10.57 -9.92 1.42
CA ARG A 21 -11.47 -9.53 0.34
C ARG A 21 -10.71 -8.69 -0.65
N ILE A 22 -10.61 -9.18 -1.88
CA ILE A 22 -10.05 -8.45 -3.02
C ILE A 22 -11.21 -7.79 -3.77
N SER A 23 -11.07 -6.50 -4.06
CA SER A 23 -12.04 -5.77 -4.88
C SER A 23 -11.36 -5.08 -6.05
N MET A 24 -12.00 -5.11 -7.21
CA MET A 24 -11.57 -4.35 -8.38
C MET A 24 -12.62 -3.29 -8.68
N THR A 25 -12.17 -2.07 -8.98
CA THR A 25 -13.08 -1.01 -9.40
C THR A 25 -13.29 -1.14 -10.91
N GLY A 26 -14.51 -1.40 -11.39
CA GLY A 26 -14.76 -1.77 -12.79
C GLY A 26 -14.39 -0.76 -13.88
N LYS A 27 -13.92 0.45 -13.50
CA LYS A 27 -13.48 1.50 -14.44
C LYS A 27 -12.00 1.84 -14.34
N THR A 28 -11.28 1.29 -13.35
CA THR A 28 -9.87 1.66 -13.08
C THR A 28 -9.04 0.42 -12.83
N LEU A 29 -7.75 0.45 -13.19
CA LEU A 29 -6.82 -0.63 -12.85
C LEU A 29 -6.40 -0.51 -11.38
N SER A 30 -7.36 -0.55 -10.46
CA SER A 30 -7.13 -0.42 -9.02
C SER A 30 -7.71 -1.62 -8.27
N ILE A 31 -6.84 -2.30 -7.55
CA ILE A 31 -7.15 -3.50 -6.76
C ILE A 31 -7.08 -3.14 -5.29
N GLY A 32 -8.20 -3.23 -4.58
CA GLY A 32 -8.29 -3.03 -3.14
C GLY A 32 -8.13 -4.35 -2.39
N PHE A 33 -7.42 -4.30 -1.26
CA PHE A 33 -7.21 -5.41 -0.35
C PHE A 33 -7.76 -5.03 1.02
N THR A 34 -8.79 -5.75 1.47
CA THR A 34 -9.42 -5.57 2.78
C THR A 34 -9.29 -6.87 3.56
N PRO A 35 -8.62 -6.89 4.73
CA PRO A 35 -8.52 -8.11 5.52
C PRO A 35 -9.91 -8.57 5.98
N MET A 36 -10.15 -9.89 6.00
CA MET A 36 -11.41 -10.46 6.46
C MET A 36 -11.36 -10.75 7.97
N LYS A 37 -12.53 -10.63 8.62
CA LYS A 37 -12.74 -11.05 10.01
C LYS A 37 -13.95 -11.93 10.15
N PHE A 38 -13.95 -12.73 11.21
CA PHE A 38 -15.13 -13.45 11.70
C PHE A 38 -16.23 -12.50 12.23
N ALA A 39 -15.90 -11.28 12.67
CA ALA A 39 -16.87 -10.27 13.08
C ALA A 39 -16.46 -8.84 12.71
N GLY A 40 -17.42 -8.06 12.18
CA GLY A 40 -17.29 -6.63 11.89
C GLY A 40 -16.72 -6.29 10.50
N LYS A 41 -16.94 -5.03 10.06
CA LYS A 41 -16.34 -4.49 8.82
C LYS A 41 -14.92 -4.04 9.09
N MET A 42 -13.97 -4.54 8.29
CA MET A 42 -12.62 -3.99 8.25
C MET A 42 -12.49 -2.89 7.22
N ALA A 43 -11.69 -1.89 7.56
CA ALA A 43 -11.26 -0.89 6.61
C ALA A 43 -10.26 -1.51 5.62
N LYS A 44 -10.21 -0.92 4.42
CA LYS A 44 -9.24 -1.31 3.39
C LYS A 44 -7.82 -1.16 3.95
N PHE A 45 -6.96 -2.12 3.66
CA PHE A 45 -5.55 -2.14 4.09
C PHE A 45 -4.63 -1.62 2.99
N ALA A 46 -4.84 -2.06 1.75
CA ALA A 46 -4.01 -1.63 0.63
C ALA A 46 -4.84 -1.37 -0.63
N THR A 47 -4.35 -0.48 -1.49
CA THR A 47 -4.78 -0.36 -2.89
C THR A 47 -3.54 -0.49 -3.76
N LEU A 48 -3.57 -1.39 -4.74
CA LEU A 48 -2.60 -1.43 -5.82
C LEU A 48 -3.22 -0.75 -7.04
N ASN A 49 -2.73 0.44 -7.39
CA ASN A 49 -3.21 1.21 -8.54
C ASN A 49 -2.21 1.10 -9.68
N GLY A 50 -2.69 0.74 -10.87
CA GLY A 50 -1.91 0.57 -12.10
C GLY A 50 -2.24 1.58 -13.20
N GLU A 51 -3.07 2.59 -12.92
CA GLU A 51 -3.36 3.66 -13.87
C GLU A 51 -2.10 4.43 -14.27
N LYS A 52 -1.97 4.81 -15.54
CA LYS A 52 -0.74 5.34 -16.16
C LYS A 52 -0.05 6.45 -15.36
N ASN A 53 -0.81 7.36 -14.75
CA ASN A 53 -0.28 8.50 -13.99
C ASN A 53 -0.32 8.29 -12.47
N TYR A 54 -0.80 7.13 -12.01
CA TYR A 54 -1.06 6.83 -10.60
C TYR A 54 -0.65 5.40 -10.25
N ARG A 55 0.44 4.91 -10.86
CA ARG A 55 1.02 3.60 -10.59
C ARG A 55 1.67 3.58 -9.22
N CYS A 56 0.90 3.19 -8.22
CA CYS A 56 1.27 3.28 -6.82
C CYS A 56 0.72 2.09 -6.05
N LEU A 57 1.52 1.58 -5.12
CA LEU A 57 0.98 0.93 -3.93
C LEU A 57 0.54 2.01 -2.95
N ILE A 58 -0.67 1.87 -2.40
CA ILE A 58 -1.21 2.75 -1.37
C ILE A 58 -1.50 1.89 -0.15
N LEU A 59 -0.86 2.17 0.98
CA LEU A 59 -1.19 1.56 2.26
C LEU A 59 -2.12 2.49 3.04
N HIS A 60 -3.20 1.93 3.56
CA HIS A 60 -4.19 2.61 4.37
C HIS A 60 -3.87 2.33 5.83
N VAL A 61 -3.23 3.31 6.46
CA VAL A 61 -2.70 3.21 7.82
C VAL A 61 -3.70 3.86 8.76
N ASP A 62 -4.16 3.14 9.79
CA ASP A 62 -5.20 3.63 10.71
C ASP A 62 -6.53 3.98 9.99
N ALA A 63 -6.86 3.15 8.99
CA ALA A 63 -8.01 3.35 8.13
C ALA A 63 -9.32 3.39 8.93
N GLY A 64 -10.08 4.49 8.79
CA GLY A 64 -11.27 4.79 9.59
C GLY A 64 -11.10 6.00 10.52
N ASN A 65 -9.86 6.47 10.73
CA ASN A 65 -9.56 7.69 11.48
C ASN A 65 -9.03 8.79 10.53
N PRO A 66 -9.90 9.70 10.03
CA PRO A 66 -9.48 10.72 9.08
C PRO A 66 -8.50 11.76 9.68
N ASN A 67 -8.46 11.87 11.00
CA ASN A 67 -7.59 12.80 11.73
C ASN A 67 -6.21 12.20 12.05
N SER A 68 -5.99 10.93 11.73
CA SER A 68 -4.70 10.26 11.98
C SER A 68 -3.59 10.87 11.12
N THR A 69 -2.45 11.15 11.74
CA THR A 69 -1.21 11.59 11.07
C THR A 69 -0.22 10.45 10.85
N ARG A 70 -0.56 9.23 11.28
CA ARG A 70 0.33 8.07 11.25
C ARG A 70 0.80 7.73 9.83
N GLY A 71 -0.04 7.93 8.82
CA GLY A 71 0.35 7.74 7.42
C GLY A 71 1.46 8.70 6.99
N ILE A 72 1.51 9.94 7.52
CA ILE A 72 2.60 10.90 7.25
C ILE A 72 3.92 10.38 7.84
N GLU A 73 3.89 9.84 9.06
CA GLU A 73 5.07 9.30 9.72
C GLU A 73 5.60 8.06 8.98
N ILE A 74 4.71 7.13 8.63
CA ILE A 74 5.08 5.93 7.86
C ILE A 74 5.53 6.30 6.43
N GLN A 75 4.96 7.34 5.82
CA GLN A 75 5.42 7.84 4.52
C GLN A 75 6.88 8.30 4.60
N LYS A 76 7.25 9.06 5.64
CA LYS A 76 8.64 9.48 5.84
C LYS A 76 9.59 8.28 6.02
N GLN A 77 9.16 7.27 6.78
CA GLN A 77 9.93 6.03 6.94
C GLN A 77 10.08 5.28 5.61
N ALA A 78 9.01 5.14 4.85
CA ALA A 78 9.03 4.49 3.54
C ALA A 78 9.95 5.23 2.55
N GLN A 79 9.91 6.56 2.53
CA GLN A 79 10.78 7.39 1.70
C GLN A 79 12.25 7.23 2.06
N ALA A 80 12.58 7.26 3.35
CA ALA A 80 13.95 7.08 3.82
C ALA A 80 14.47 5.66 3.53
N LEU A 81 13.64 4.64 3.74
CA LEU A 81 13.98 3.24 3.51
C LEU A 81 14.21 2.94 2.02
N LEU A 82 13.32 3.43 1.15
CA LEU A 82 13.32 3.10 -0.28
C LEU A 82 14.06 4.15 -1.15
N GLY A 83 14.62 5.20 -0.53
CA GLY A 83 15.42 6.21 -1.19
C GLY A 83 14.67 7.05 -2.22
N PHE A 84 13.47 7.55 -1.89
CA PHE A 84 12.68 8.39 -2.80
C PHE A 84 11.99 9.55 -2.09
N GLU A 85 11.62 10.58 -2.85
CA GLU A 85 10.79 11.68 -2.39
C GLU A 85 9.46 11.70 -3.16
N ILE A 86 8.34 11.52 -2.48
CA ILE A 86 7.04 11.43 -3.16
C ILE A 86 6.66 12.75 -3.85
N GLU A 87 7.08 13.88 -3.28
CA GLU A 87 6.75 15.21 -3.79
C GLU A 87 7.45 15.53 -5.12
N SER A 88 8.62 14.92 -5.37
CA SER A 88 9.30 15.03 -6.66
C SER A 88 8.67 14.12 -7.73
N LEU A 89 8.15 12.95 -7.32
CA LEU A 89 7.56 11.97 -8.21
C LEU A 89 6.08 12.24 -8.53
N ARG A 90 5.35 12.85 -7.59
CA ARG A 90 3.88 12.98 -7.65
C ARG A 90 3.41 14.29 -6.99
N LYS A 91 2.42 14.93 -7.61
CA LYS A 91 1.86 16.22 -7.16
C LYS A 91 0.47 16.13 -6.52
N PHE A 92 0.01 14.95 -6.14
CA PHE A 92 -1.34 14.78 -5.60
C PHE A 92 -1.40 15.11 -4.09
N LYS A 93 -2.58 15.55 -3.64
CA LYS A 93 -2.86 15.81 -2.22
C LYS A 93 -2.82 14.50 -1.44
N ARG A 94 -1.83 14.36 -0.56
CA ARG A 94 -1.69 13.21 0.35
C ARG A 94 -2.72 13.28 1.48
N LYS A 95 -3.28 12.13 1.86
CA LYS A 95 -4.09 12.01 3.07
C LYS A 95 -3.22 11.60 4.25
N GLY A 96 -3.56 12.07 5.45
CA GLY A 96 -2.78 11.81 6.67
C GLY A 96 -2.67 10.33 7.07
N HIS A 97 -3.60 9.51 6.58
CA HIS A 97 -3.73 8.07 6.87
C HIS A 97 -3.36 7.18 5.66
N GLU A 98 -2.77 7.74 4.61
CA GLU A 98 -2.35 6.99 3.42
C GLU A 98 -0.84 7.11 3.22
N VAL A 99 -0.21 6.01 2.80
CA VAL A 99 1.20 5.93 2.41
C VAL A 99 1.25 5.52 0.95
N TYR A 100 1.96 6.29 0.13
CA TYR A 100 2.09 6.09 -1.31
C TYR A 100 3.50 5.67 -1.66
N ILE A 101 3.61 4.55 -2.36
CA ILE A 101 4.87 4.00 -2.85
C ILE A 101 4.72 3.82 -4.38
N PRO A 102 5.34 4.69 -5.19
CA PRO A 102 5.31 4.57 -6.64
C PRO A 102 5.92 3.25 -7.10
N LEU A 103 5.30 2.59 -8.09
CA LEU A 103 5.79 1.28 -8.54
C LEU A 103 7.17 1.38 -9.22
N GLU A 104 7.52 2.53 -9.82
CA GLU A 104 8.86 2.74 -10.38
C GLU A 104 9.98 2.64 -9.33
N VAL A 105 9.71 2.97 -8.06
CA VAL A 105 10.68 2.86 -6.95
C VAL A 105 10.96 1.40 -6.61
N LEU A 106 9.99 0.51 -6.85
CA LEU A 106 10.03 -0.90 -6.50
C LEU A 106 10.53 -1.79 -7.63
N VAL A 107 10.97 -1.20 -8.74
CA VAL A 107 11.59 -1.91 -9.86
C VAL A 107 12.93 -2.53 -9.47
N ASP A 108 13.60 -1.92 -8.48
CA ASP A 108 14.74 -2.51 -7.81
C ASP A 108 14.30 -3.61 -6.83
N ALA A 109 15.01 -4.75 -6.87
CA ALA A 109 14.63 -5.92 -6.09
C ALA A 109 14.85 -5.75 -4.58
N SER A 110 15.84 -4.95 -4.17
CA SER A 110 16.08 -4.63 -2.76
C SER A 110 14.96 -3.72 -2.23
N ASN A 111 14.60 -2.69 -2.98
CA ASN A 111 13.45 -1.84 -2.64
C ASN A 111 12.14 -2.63 -2.56
N LEU A 112 11.89 -3.56 -3.48
CA LEU A 112 10.70 -4.42 -3.40
C LEU A 112 10.69 -5.29 -2.13
N LYS A 113 11.85 -5.84 -1.75
CA LYS A 113 11.98 -6.63 -0.53
C LYS A 113 11.70 -5.78 0.71
N ASP A 114 12.30 -4.60 0.81
CA ASP A 114 12.14 -3.70 1.94
C ASP A 114 10.70 -3.17 2.03
N ALA A 115 10.07 -2.89 0.89
CA ALA A 115 8.66 -2.54 0.83
C ALA A 115 7.77 -3.69 1.33
N LYS A 116 8.04 -4.94 0.95
CA LYS A 116 7.30 -6.10 1.46
C LYS A 116 7.42 -6.24 2.97
N GLU A 117 8.59 -6.00 3.53
CA GLU A 117 8.80 -6.04 4.98
C GLU A 117 8.01 -4.95 5.70
N LEU A 118 8.04 -3.71 5.18
CA LEU A 118 7.22 -2.61 5.68
C LEU A 118 5.72 -2.96 5.65
N ILE A 119 5.22 -3.48 4.53
CA ILE A 119 3.83 -3.89 4.36
C ILE A 119 3.45 -4.97 5.38
N LYS A 120 4.31 -5.99 5.56
CA LYS A 120 4.06 -7.08 6.51
C LYS A 120 3.97 -6.56 7.93
N ASN A 121 4.88 -5.67 8.34
CA ASN A 121 4.89 -5.06 9.66
C ASN A 121 3.61 -4.23 9.91
N GLU A 122 3.15 -3.47 8.91
CA GLU A 122 1.90 -2.73 9.01
C GLU A 122 0.67 -3.64 9.01
N TYR A 123 0.69 -4.72 8.23
CA TYR A 123 -0.39 -5.72 8.23
C TYR A 123 -0.53 -6.39 9.60
N ILE A 124 0.58 -6.78 10.23
CA ILE A 124 0.56 -7.39 11.58
C ILE A 124 -0.08 -6.45 12.58
N LYS A 125 0.25 -5.14 12.58
CA LYS A 125 -0.37 -4.17 13.49
C LYS A 125 -1.87 -4.01 13.26
N VAL A 126 -2.32 -4.15 12.01
CA VAL A 126 -3.74 -4.15 11.70
C VAL A 126 -4.38 -5.45 12.20
N ALA A 127 -3.75 -6.60 11.97
CA ALA A 127 -4.26 -7.91 12.36
C ALA A 127 -4.23 -8.13 13.89
N SER A 128 -3.27 -7.56 14.62
CA SER A 128 -3.08 -7.70 16.06
C SER A 128 -3.92 -6.77 16.92
N LYS A 129 -4.69 -5.85 16.31
CA LYS A 129 -5.70 -5.05 17.02
C LYS A 129 -6.94 -5.91 17.39
N PHE A 130 -6.87 -7.23 17.22
CA PHE A 130 -7.92 -8.24 17.37
C PHE A 130 -7.35 -9.46 18.11
#